data_AF-A0A0H2R923-F1
#
_entry.id   AF-A0A0H2R923-F1
#
_cell.length_a   1.000
_cell.length_b   1.000
_cell.length_c   1.000
_cell.angle_alpha   90.00
_cell.angle_beta   90.00
_cell.angle_gamma   90.00
#
_symmetry.space_group_name_H-M   'P 1'
#
loop_
_entity.id
_entity.type
_entity.pdbx_description
1 polymer ?
#
loop_
_entity_poly.entity_id
_entity_poly.type
_entity_poly.pdbx_seq_one_letter_code
_entity_poly.pdbx_strand_id
1 'polypeptide(L)'
;MQSDGKHREHIPAKRFVPTINYVSDILGHCPHMAPIRIRTLLVDALLNDGKAIPGADDLVFATAPYETLKIYLTWPGYTGCEMLIPINLYAGNDCPSRGSVVSQIAMLFVKFMESCKPRRLHPTAEKWRIADKGLNARNVFFNHLVNTHENVWQVDCDIIV
;
A
#
# COMPACT_ATOMS: atom_id res chain seq x y z
N MET A 1 -7.62 -26.98 -24.51
CA MET A 1 -7.05 -26.45 -23.26
C MET A 1 -7.54 -25.03 -23.10
N GLN A 2 -8.57 -24.81 -22.29
CA GLN A 2 -8.97 -23.45 -21.90
C GLN A 2 -7.89 -22.93 -20.96
N SER A 3 -7.23 -21.83 -21.32
CA SER A 3 -6.47 -21.07 -20.33
C SER A 3 -7.48 -20.56 -19.31
N ASP A 4 -7.43 -21.07 -18.09
CA ASP A 4 -8.06 -20.39 -16.94
C ASP A 4 -7.41 -19.01 -16.82
N GLY A 5 -7.99 -18.05 -17.53
CA GLY A 5 -7.50 -16.69 -17.63
C GLY A 5 -7.74 -15.99 -16.33
N LYS A 6 -6.78 -16.07 -15.40
CA LYS A 6 -6.77 -15.25 -14.19
C LYS A 6 -6.96 -13.79 -14.59
N HIS A 7 -8.09 -13.22 -14.19
CA HIS A 7 -8.41 -11.84 -14.51
C HIS A 7 -7.83 -10.94 -13.42
N ARG A 8 -7.28 -9.78 -13.82
CA ARG A 8 -6.81 -8.77 -12.88
C ARG A 8 -7.76 -7.60 -12.89
N GLU A 9 -8.29 -7.24 -11.72
CA GLU A 9 -9.02 -5.99 -11.55
C GLU A 9 -8.15 -4.97 -10.81
N HIS A 10 -8.08 -3.76 -11.33
CA HIS A 10 -7.21 -2.72 -10.82
C HIS A 10 -7.86 -1.91 -9.69
N ILE A 11 -7.11 -1.64 -8.62
CA ILE A 11 -7.47 -0.74 -7.53
C ILE A 11 -6.46 0.43 -7.52
N PRO A 12 -6.83 1.58 -8.10
CA PRO A 12 -5.91 2.71 -8.21
C PRO A 12 -5.63 3.31 -6.83
N ALA A 13 -4.41 3.84 -6.66
CA ALA A 13 -4.11 4.73 -5.54
C ALA A 13 -5.05 5.95 -5.60
N LYS A 14 -5.63 6.32 -4.45
CA LYS A 14 -6.51 7.49 -4.37
C LYS A 14 -5.70 8.70 -3.93
N ARG A 15 -6.00 9.86 -4.51
CA ARG A 15 -5.46 11.11 -3.99
C ARG A 15 -5.91 11.24 -2.54
N PHE A 16 -4.95 11.35 -1.62
CA PHE A 16 -5.24 11.65 -0.23
C PHE A 16 -5.74 13.09 -0.15
N VAL A 17 -6.90 13.28 0.46
CA VAL A 17 -7.46 14.61 0.76
C VAL A 17 -7.49 14.74 2.27
N PRO A 18 -6.62 15.56 2.88
CA PRO A 18 -6.64 15.75 4.32
C PRO A 18 -8.00 16.30 4.74
N THR A 19 -8.67 15.62 5.66
CA THR A 19 -9.81 16.21 6.38
C THR A 19 -9.30 17.27 7.36
N ILE A 20 -10.15 18.26 7.67
CA ILE A 20 -9.83 19.49 8.42
C ILE A 20 -9.06 19.25 9.74
N ASN A 21 -9.13 18.05 10.31
CA ASN A 21 -8.44 17.68 11.55
C ASN A 21 -6.97 17.22 11.38
N TYR A 22 -6.45 17.12 10.16
CA TYR A 22 -5.06 16.70 9.87
C TYR A 22 -4.13 17.85 9.44
N VAL A 23 -4.57 19.10 9.61
CA VAL A 23 -3.95 20.31 9.01
C VAL A 23 -2.76 20.87 9.85
N SER A 24 -2.21 20.12 10.81
CA SER A 24 -1.25 20.74 11.76
C SER A 24 0.14 21.06 11.20
N ASP A 25 0.56 20.57 10.03
CA ASP A 25 1.95 20.73 9.58
C ASP A 25 2.11 21.26 8.13
N ILE A 26 1.23 22.16 7.66
CA ILE A 26 1.18 22.54 6.24
C ILE A 26 1.73 23.96 5.98
N LEU A 27 3.05 24.11 5.86
CA LEU A 27 3.69 25.23 5.13
C LEU A 27 5.03 24.77 4.51
N GLY A 28 4.98 23.80 3.60
CA GLY A 28 6.14 23.45 2.78
C GLY A 28 5.69 22.86 1.45
N HIS A 29 6.14 23.42 0.32
CA HIS A 29 5.97 22.79 -0.99
C HIS A 29 6.80 21.50 -1.06
N CYS A 30 6.24 20.38 -0.60
CA CYS A 30 6.85 19.07 -0.86
C CYS A 30 6.62 18.70 -2.33
N PRO A 31 7.67 18.55 -3.14
CA PRO A 31 7.52 18.12 -4.53
C PRO A 31 6.91 16.71 -4.58
N HIS A 32 5.97 16.50 -5.51
CA HIS A 32 5.42 15.17 -5.78
C HIS A 32 6.57 14.24 -6.17
N MET A 33 6.75 13.16 -5.41
CA MET A 33 7.80 12.18 -5.68
C MET A 33 7.34 11.16 -6.72
N ALA A 34 8.27 10.68 -7.54
CA ALA A 34 8.00 9.67 -8.55
C ALA A 34 7.51 8.35 -7.91
N PRO A 35 6.57 7.63 -8.54
CA PRO A 35 6.12 6.33 -8.02
C PRO A 35 7.26 5.30 -7.95
N ILE A 36 7.28 4.52 -6.88
CA ILE A 36 8.22 3.41 -6.71
C ILE A 36 7.58 2.15 -7.31
N ARG A 37 8.27 1.50 -8.24
CA ARG A 37 7.80 0.25 -8.87
C ARG A 37 8.04 -0.92 -7.92
N ILE A 38 7.02 -1.74 -7.68
CA ILE A 38 7.08 -2.91 -6.79
C ILE A 38 6.92 -4.20 -7.59
N ARG A 39 5.77 -4.35 -8.26
CA ARG A 39 5.40 -5.50 -9.12
C ARG A 39 5.59 -6.86 -8.45
N THR A 40 4.90 -7.10 -7.33
CA THR A 40 4.98 -8.37 -6.59
C THR A 40 3.64 -8.75 -5.97
N LEU A 41 3.43 -10.05 -5.72
CA LEU A 41 2.30 -10.47 -4.89
C LEU A 41 2.54 -10.07 -3.44
N LEU A 42 1.47 -9.66 -2.75
CA LEU A 42 1.53 -9.32 -1.33
C LEU A 42 2.15 -10.45 -0.50
N VAL A 43 1.78 -11.70 -0.79
CA VAL A 43 2.36 -12.87 -0.10
C VAL A 43 3.83 -13.08 -0.40
N ASP A 44 4.29 -12.80 -1.62
CA ASP A 44 5.70 -12.97 -1.99
C ASP A 44 6.57 -11.91 -1.32
N ALA A 45 6.06 -10.66 -1.22
CA ALA A 45 6.69 -9.60 -0.45
C ALA A 45 6.88 -9.99 1.02
N LEU A 46 5.91 -10.69 1.63
CA LEU A 46 6.00 -11.14 3.02
C LEU A 46 6.97 -12.31 3.18
N LEU A 47 6.85 -13.33 2.34
CA LEU A 47 7.63 -14.57 2.47
C LEU A 47 9.12 -14.37 2.17
N ASN A 48 9.44 -13.46 1.26
CA ASN A 48 10.82 -13.17 0.86
C ASN A 48 11.36 -11.88 1.48
N ASP A 49 10.65 -11.28 2.43
CA ASP A 49 11.02 -10.01 3.07
C ASP A 49 11.34 -8.91 2.03
N GLY A 50 10.52 -8.84 0.98
CA GLY A 50 10.69 -7.93 -0.15
C GLY A 50 11.91 -8.21 -1.06
N LYS A 51 12.76 -9.20 -0.77
CA LYS A 51 13.98 -9.48 -1.55
C LYS A 51 13.72 -10.01 -2.97
N ALA A 52 12.54 -10.56 -3.21
CA ALA A 52 12.14 -11.09 -4.51
C ALA A 52 11.68 -10.01 -5.51
N ILE A 53 11.64 -8.73 -5.12
CA ILE A 53 11.22 -7.65 -6.02
C ILE A 53 12.39 -7.16 -6.88
N PRO A 54 12.14 -6.72 -8.14
CA PRO A 54 13.17 -6.10 -8.95
C PRO A 54 13.78 -4.85 -8.28
N GLY A 55 15.10 -4.85 -8.13
CA GLY A 55 15.86 -3.80 -7.45
C GLY A 55 15.50 -3.67 -5.98
N ALA A 56 15.31 -4.80 -5.28
CA ALA A 56 15.05 -4.84 -3.84
C ALA A 56 16.09 -4.05 -3.02
N ASP A 57 17.35 -4.08 -3.45
CA ASP A 57 18.46 -3.41 -2.76
C ASP A 57 18.61 -1.93 -3.14
N ASP A 58 17.82 -1.43 -4.10
CA ASP A 58 17.87 -0.03 -4.49
C ASP A 58 17.45 0.84 -3.31
N LEU A 59 18.30 1.78 -2.92
CA LEU A 59 17.96 2.77 -1.90
C LEU A 59 16.82 3.66 -2.43
N VAL A 60 15.77 3.78 -1.62
CA VAL A 60 14.62 4.64 -1.91
C VAL A 60 14.52 5.71 -0.83
N PHE A 61 13.89 6.84 -1.16
CA PHE A 61 13.74 7.98 -0.24
C PHE A 61 15.05 8.61 0.25
N ALA A 62 16.20 8.32 -0.35
CA ALA A 62 17.47 8.94 0.01
C ALA A 62 17.45 10.47 -0.06
N THR A 63 16.58 11.04 -0.91
CA THR A 63 16.39 12.49 -1.09
C THR A 63 15.05 12.99 -0.55
N ALA A 64 14.31 12.16 0.19
CA ALA A 64 13.02 12.58 0.75
C ALA A 64 13.23 13.66 1.83
N PRO A 65 12.45 14.76 1.82
CA PRO A 65 12.59 15.84 2.79
C PRO A 65 11.93 15.54 4.15
N TYR A 66 11.61 14.27 4.43
CA TYR A 66 10.86 13.84 5.61
C TYR A 66 11.47 12.57 6.21
N GLU A 67 11.47 12.48 7.54
CA GLU A 67 11.99 11.31 8.27
C GLU A 67 10.96 10.18 8.36
N THR A 68 9.68 10.54 8.32
CA THR A 68 8.56 9.61 8.46
C THR A 68 7.70 9.64 7.22
N LEU A 69 7.39 8.45 6.71
CA LEU A 69 6.46 8.21 5.63
C LEU A 69 5.12 7.75 6.22
N LYS A 70 3.99 8.25 5.72
CA LYS A 70 2.64 7.84 6.14
C LYS A 70 2.03 6.96 5.06
N ILE A 71 1.75 5.71 5.37
CA ILE A 71 1.03 4.81 4.46
C ILE A 71 -0.46 4.99 4.64
N TYR A 72 -1.14 5.41 3.59
CA TYR A 72 -2.58 5.50 3.53
C TYR A 72 -3.17 4.23 2.89
N LEU A 73 -3.91 3.46 3.68
CA LEU A 73 -4.56 2.22 3.26
C LEU A 73 -6.06 2.41 3.19
N THR A 74 -6.64 2.05 2.06
CA THR A 74 -8.08 2.06 1.81
C THR A 74 -8.47 0.84 0.99
N TRP A 75 -9.73 0.44 1.07
CA TRP A 75 -10.26 -0.66 0.26
C TRP A 75 -11.67 -0.35 -0.23
N PRO A 76 -12.04 -0.71 -1.47
CA PRO A 76 -13.38 -0.47 -1.98
C PRO A 76 -14.47 -1.09 -1.09
N GLY A 77 -15.49 -0.31 -0.76
CA GLY A 77 -16.65 -0.76 0.01
C GLY A 77 -16.48 -0.77 1.54
N TYR A 78 -15.29 -0.49 2.07
CA TYR A 78 -15.02 -0.40 3.52
C TYR A 78 -14.87 1.06 3.97
N THR A 79 -15.96 1.82 3.91
CA THR A 79 -15.98 3.22 4.38
C THR A 79 -15.68 3.32 5.88
N GLY A 80 -14.87 4.30 6.30
CA GLY A 80 -14.53 4.50 7.72
C GLY A 80 -13.51 3.48 8.26
N CYS A 81 -12.88 2.73 7.36
CA CYS A 81 -11.84 1.74 7.70
C CYS A 81 -10.45 2.21 7.28
N GLU A 82 -10.34 3.43 6.76
CA GLU A 82 -9.10 3.99 6.25
C GLU A 82 -8.05 4.06 7.36
N MET A 83 -6.83 3.64 7.06
CA MET A 83 -5.71 3.69 7.99
C MET A 83 -4.62 4.61 7.46
N LEU A 84 -4.07 5.45 8.32
CA LEU A 84 -2.90 6.27 8.03
C LEU A 84 -1.81 5.90 9.03
N ILE A 85 -0.82 5.13 8.59
CA ILE A 85 0.16 4.50 9.47
C ILE A 85 1.55 5.10 9.20
N PRO A 86 2.22 5.68 10.21
CA PRO A 86 3.58 6.17 10.04
C PRO A 86 4.60 5.01 9.97
N ILE A 87 5.59 5.17 9.10
CA ILE A 87 6.80 4.35 8.95
C ILE A 87 7.99 5.29 9.11
N ASN A 88 8.88 4.99 10.05
CA ASN A 88 10.15 5.69 10.18
C ASN A 88 11.10 5.21 9.06
N LEU A 89 11.53 6.09 8.17
CA LEU A 89 12.38 5.75 7.04
C LEU A 89 13.82 5.43 7.45
N TYR A 90 14.32 6.10 8.48
CA TYR A 90 15.72 6.05 8.90
C TYR A 90 15.87 5.39 10.28
N ALA A 91 15.00 4.43 10.59
CA ALA A 91 15.14 3.63 11.79
C ALA A 91 16.50 2.89 11.75
N GLY A 92 17.47 3.37 12.54
CA GLY A 92 18.84 2.84 12.53
C GLY A 92 19.86 3.66 11.71
N ASN A 93 19.51 4.88 11.29
CA ASN A 93 20.37 5.82 10.53
C ASN A 93 20.70 5.44 9.08
N ASP A 94 20.16 4.34 8.57
CA ASP A 94 20.37 3.92 7.17
C ASP A 94 19.18 4.30 6.28
N CYS A 95 19.45 4.62 5.01
CA CYS A 95 18.41 4.81 4.02
C CYS A 95 17.71 3.46 3.74
N PRO A 96 16.37 3.42 3.64
CA PRO A 96 15.68 2.16 3.46
C PRO A 96 15.83 1.68 2.01
N SER A 97 16.04 0.37 1.84
CA SER A 97 15.99 -0.26 0.53
C SER A 97 14.54 -0.43 0.07
N ARG A 98 14.32 -0.54 -1.24
CA ARG A 98 12.99 -0.79 -1.80
C ARG A 98 12.34 -2.05 -1.20
N GLY A 99 13.13 -3.11 -1.03
CA GLY A 99 12.69 -4.37 -0.45
C GLY A 99 12.19 -4.20 0.98
N SER A 100 12.94 -3.48 1.83
CA SER A 100 12.56 -3.27 3.23
C SER A 100 11.28 -2.43 3.35
N VAL A 101 11.12 -1.40 2.51
CA VAL A 101 9.89 -0.60 2.45
C VAL A 101 8.70 -1.47 2.04
N VAL A 102 8.86 -2.26 0.97
CA VAL A 102 7.78 -3.12 0.46
C VAL A 102 7.37 -4.19 1.48
N SER A 103 8.34 -4.81 2.17
CA SER A 103 8.07 -5.79 3.23
C SER A 103 7.27 -5.17 4.37
N GLN A 104 7.67 -3.99 4.85
CA GLN A 104 6.94 -3.27 5.91
C GLN A 104 5.51 -2.93 5.47
N ILE A 105 5.34 -2.39 4.26
CA ILE A 105 4.02 -2.06 3.71
C ILE A 105 3.15 -3.31 3.57
N ALA A 106 3.72 -4.43 3.09
CA ALA A 106 3.02 -5.69 2.98
C ALA A 106 2.48 -6.16 4.34
N MET A 107 3.30 -6.07 5.39
CA MET A 107 2.87 -6.40 6.76
C MET A 107 1.72 -5.49 7.23
N LEU A 108 1.83 -4.17 6.99
CA LEU A 108 0.77 -3.22 7.34
C LEU A 108 -0.52 -3.49 6.56
N PHE A 109 -0.41 -3.86 5.29
CA PHE A 109 -1.54 -4.18 4.43
C PHE A 109 -2.30 -5.40 4.94
N VAL A 110 -1.61 -6.46 5.35
CA VAL A 110 -2.25 -7.63 5.98
C VAL A 110 -2.98 -7.24 7.25
N LYS A 111 -2.36 -6.46 8.13
CA LYS A 111 -3.02 -5.97 9.37
C LYS A 111 -4.28 -5.17 9.05
N PHE A 112 -4.22 -4.32 8.03
CA PHE A 112 -5.39 -3.60 7.52
C PHE A 112 -6.48 -4.55 7.01
N MET A 113 -6.13 -5.55 6.18
CA MET A 113 -7.09 -6.55 5.70
C MET A 113 -7.77 -7.31 6.84
N GLU A 114 -7.02 -7.73 7.86
CA GLU A 114 -7.56 -8.36 9.06
C GLU A 114 -8.54 -7.43 9.81
N SER A 115 -8.23 -6.13 9.89
CA SER A 115 -9.12 -5.14 10.50
C SER A 115 -10.42 -4.90 9.72
N CYS A 116 -10.42 -5.20 8.42
CA CYS A 116 -11.60 -5.10 7.55
C CYS A 116 -12.52 -6.31 7.68
N LYS A 117 -12.01 -7.51 7.99
CA LYS A 117 -12.81 -8.75 8.07
C LYS A 117 -14.09 -8.64 8.93
N PRO A 118 -14.07 -8.07 10.16
CA PRO A 118 -15.28 -7.98 10.98
C PRO A 118 -16.23 -6.84 10.56
N ARG A 119 -15.84 -6.02 9.57
CA ARG A 119 -16.57 -4.79 9.23
C ARG A 119 -17.61 -5.02 8.14
N ARG A 120 -18.65 -4.21 8.18
CA ARG A 120 -19.72 -4.24 7.18
C ARG A 120 -19.21 -3.63 5.86
N LEU A 121 -19.19 -4.45 4.82
CA LEU A 121 -18.96 -4.03 3.44
C LEU A 121 -20.21 -3.35 2.88
N HIS A 122 -20.02 -2.31 2.06
CA HIS A 122 -21.11 -1.70 1.31
C HIS A 122 -21.73 -2.74 0.33
N PRO A 123 -23.07 -2.88 0.27
CA PRO A 123 -23.71 -3.94 -0.53
C PRO A 123 -23.36 -3.95 -2.02
N THR A 124 -23.09 -2.77 -2.61
CA THR A 124 -22.70 -2.65 -4.03
C THR A 124 -21.25 -3.02 -4.31
N ALA A 125 -20.45 -3.29 -3.27
CA ALA A 125 -19.03 -3.58 -3.36
C ALA A 125 -18.70 -5.04 -3.03
N GLU A 126 -19.68 -5.95 -3.10
CA GLU A 126 -19.55 -7.36 -2.67
C GLU A 126 -18.34 -8.08 -3.27
N LYS A 127 -18.01 -7.80 -4.53
CA LYS A 127 -16.84 -8.38 -5.21
C LYS A 127 -15.49 -8.01 -4.57
N TRP A 128 -15.45 -6.95 -3.78
CA TRP A 128 -14.28 -6.48 -3.06
C TRP A 128 -14.22 -7.01 -1.62
N ARG A 129 -15.09 -7.94 -1.22
CA ARG A 129 -15.12 -8.46 0.14
C ARG A 129 -13.78 -9.08 0.53
N ILE A 130 -13.21 -8.63 1.65
CA ILE A 130 -12.09 -9.26 2.33
C ILE A 130 -12.66 -10.32 3.28
N ALA A 131 -12.45 -11.60 2.97
CA ALA A 131 -12.91 -12.74 3.75
C ALA A 131 -12.23 -14.03 3.28
N ASP A 132 -12.35 -15.12 4.04
CA ASP A 132 -11.76 -16.43 3.68
C ASP A 132 -12.32 -17.00 2.37
N LYS A 133 -13.61 -16.74 2.08
CA LYS A 133 -14.27 -17.08 0.81
C LYS A 133 -14.28 -15.94 -0.21
N GLY A 134 -13.62 -14.83 0.10
CA GLY A 134 -13.50 -13.65 -0.75
C GLY A 134 -12.04 -13.38 -1.10
N LEU A 135 -11.70 -12.10 -1.21
CA LEU A 135 -10.32 -11.66 -1.43
C LEU A 135 -9.49 -11.84 -0.16
N ASN A 136 -8.32 -12.45 -0.31
CA ASN A 136 -7.32 -12.58 0.74
C ASN A 136 -5.95 -12.10 0.23
N ALA A 137 -4.92 -12.17 1.08
CA ALA A 137 -3.61 -11.64 0.74
C ALA A 137 -2.99 -12.24 -0.54
N ARG A 138 -3.33 -13.48 -0.90
CA ARG A 138 -2.84 -14.14 -2.13
C ARG A 138 -3.43 -13.55 -3.40
N ASN A 139 -4.56 -12.86 -3.28
CA ASN A 139 -5.20 -12.21 -4.41
C ASN A 139 -4.62 -10.82 -4.69
N VAL A 140 -3.80 -10.25 -3.81
CA VAL A 140 -3.34 -8.86 -3.94
C VAL A 140 -1.98 -8.80 -4.62
N PHE A 141 -1.88 -8.03 -5.70
CA PHE A 141 -0.64 -7.76 -6.44
C PHE A 141 -0.28 -6.28 -6.33
N PHE A 142 0.82 -5.96 -5.69
CA PHE A 142 1.33 -4.59 -5.57
C PHE A 142 1.99 -4.16 -6.88
N ASN A 143 1.48 -3.09 -7.50
CA ASN A 143 2.06 -2.51 -8.70
C ASN A 143 3.10 -1.44 -8.35
N HIS A 144 2.64 -0.42 -7.63
CA HIS A 144 3.41 0.78 -7.33
C HIS A 144 3.14 1.28 -5.91
N LEU A 145 4.11 2.01 -5.35
CA LEU A 145 3.88 2.91 -4.25
C LEU A 145 3.82 4.34 -4.81
N VAL A 146 2.69 5.01 -4.63
CA VAL A 146 2.41 6.30 -5.23
C VAL A 146 2.41 7.38 -4.15
N ASN A 147 3.13 8.47 -4.39
CA ASN A 147 3.08 9.65 -3.54
C ASN A 147 1.77 10.40 -3.78
N THR A 148 0.85 10.34 -2.83
CA THR A 148 -0.48 10.93 -3.00
C THR A 148 -0.56 12.35 -2.46
N HIS A 149 0.23 12.67 -1.44
CA HIS A 149 0.34 14.00 -0.84
C HIS A 149 1.53 14.09 0.12
N GLU A 150 2.50 14.99 -0.09
CA GLU A 150 3.65 15.20 0.82
C GLU A 150 4.36 13.89 1.26
N ASN A 151 4.34 13.54 2.55
CA ASN A 151 4.88 12.27 3.06
C ASN A 151 3.85 11.13 3.09
N VAL A 152 2.67 11.32 2.50
CA VAL A 152 1.61 10.31 2.38
C VAL A 152 1.77 9.53 1.08
N TRP A 153 1.81 8.21 1.23
CA TRP A 153 1.97 7.26 0.14
C TRP A 153 0.88 6.21 0.20
N GLN A 154 0.46 5.74 -0.96
CA GLN A 154 -0.55 4.71 -1.08
C GLN A 154 -0.10 3.62 -2.05
N VAL A 155 -0.43 2.38 -1.70
CA VAL A 155 -0.22 1.25 -2.59
C VAL A 155 -1.25 1.30 -3.71
N ASP A 156 -0.75 1.28 -4.92
CA ASP A 156 -1.49 0.94 -6.13
C ASP A 156 -1.39 -0.58 -6.35
N CYS A 157 -2.53 -1.25 -6.47
CA CYS A 157 -2.56 -2.71 -6.56
C CYS A 157 -3.64 -3.22 -7.50
N ASP A 158 -3.46 -4.46 -7.94
CA ASP A 158 -4.48 -5.25 -8.61
C ASP A 158 -4.95 -6.37 -7.69
N ILE A 159 -6.18 -6.83 -7.90
CA ILE A 159 -6.66 -8.09 -7.37
C ILE A 159 -6.68 -9.14 -8.48
N ILE A 160 -6.31 -10.37 -8.13
CA ILE A 160 -6.36 -11.53 -9.00
C ILE A 160 -7.59 -12.33 -8.60
N VAL A 161 -8.57 -12.37 -9.50
CA VAL A 161 -9.86 -13.06 -9.33
C VAL A 161 -9.88 -14.33 -10.18
#